data_AF-A0A8X6X6K8-F1
#
_entry.id   AF-A0A8X6X6K8-F1
#
_cell.length_a   1.000
_cell.length_b   1.000
_cell.length_c   1.000
_cell.angle_alpha   90.00
_cell.angle_beta   90.00
_cell.angle_gamma   90.00
#
_symmetry.space_group_name_H-M   'P 1'
#
loop_
_entity.id
_entity.type
_entity.pdbx_description
1 polymer ?
#
loop_
_entity_poly.entity_id
_entity_poly.type
_entity_poly.pdbx_seq_one_letter_code
_entity_poly.pdbx_strand_id
1 'polypeptide(L)'
;MKEYIYEGLYIPHNYPKILCWTPHGTIDTGKSIKIVLKDDRISIIRRYKLASVYCLEDDIRELWTKMSPACRKLFYDKNSKVLQNDLAVYWTYYIDGKIDLFEHRIQGSVNKYGLELAFIQGSKPAALYFLQKLNDAERYELFEKYFEYFGPVYAHALNARSEHYADLIYGLLIRMDEKQRLRVFELHAYIIFVYFVEYPFDQLLEMTLNEAKYCISDECKNALILKILSL
;
A
#
# COMPACT_ATOMS: atom_id res chain seq x y z
N MET A 1 7.34 -1.56 -22.47
CA MET A 1 7.30 -1.54 -20.99
C MET A 1 6.32 -0.45 -20.58
N LYS A 2 5.13 -0.82 -20.08
CA LYS A 2 4.05 0.11 -19.74
C LYS A 2 4.02 0.23 -18.21
N GLU A 3 4.62 1.29 -17.68
CA GLU A 3 4.48 1.62 -16.26
C GLU A 3 3.09 2.23 -16.05
N TYR A 4 2.19 1.45 -15.45
CA TYR A 4 0.82 1.88 -15.17
C TYR A 4 0.73 2.40 -13.74
N ILE A 5 0.86 3.72 -13.59
CA ILE A 5 0.38 4.42 -12.40
C ILE A 5 -1.14 4.21 -12.35
N TYR A 6 -1.64 3.55 -11.30
CA TYR A 6 -3.03 3.38 -10.86
C TYR A 6 -4.12 3.70 -11.91
N GLU A 7 -4.95 2.72 -12.29
CA GLU A 7 -6.14 2.96 -13.11
C GLU A 7 -7.00 4.08 -12.49
N GLY A 8 -6.92 5.28 -13.08
CA GLY A 8 -7.46 6.53 -12.54
C GLY A 8 -6.48 7.72 -12.57
N LEU A 9 -5.18 7.47 -12.68
CA LEU A 9 -4.09 8.46 -12.81
C LEU A 9 -3.45 8.36 -14.20
N TYR A 10 -4.22 8.68 -15.25
CA TYR A 10 -3.63 8.87 -16.58
C TYR A 10 -2.75 10.13 -16.58
N ILE A 11 -1.44 9.92 -16.50
CA ILE A 11 -0.44 10.94 -16.81
C ILE A 11 -0.18 10.87 -18.33
N PRO A 12 -0.48 11.93 -19.11
CA PRO A 12 -0.35 11.90 -20.57
C PRO A 12 1.07 11.51 -21.04
N HIS A 13 1.16 10.81 -22.17
CA HIS A 13 2.36 10.15 -22.70
C HIS A 13 3.58 11.04 -23.07
N ASN A 14 3.58 12.34 -22.78
CA ASN A 14 4.66 13.28 -23.16
C ASN A 14 5.46 13.88 -21.97
N TYR A 15 5.69 13.11 -20.89
CA TYR A 15 6.34 13.63 -19.67
C TYR A 15 7.63 12.92 -19.19
N PRO A 16 8.64 12.68 -20.03
CA PRO A 16 9.94 12.17 -19.57
C PRO A 16 10.69 13.12 -18.62
N LYS A 17 10.26 14.39 -18.46
CA LYS A 17 10.85 15.38 -17.54
C LYS A 17 10.38 15.31 -16.08
N ILE A 18 9.40 14.45 -15.77
CA ILE A 18 8.81 14.34 -14.43
C ILE A 18 9.50 13.25 -13.59
N LEU A 19 10.14 12.28 -14.25
CA LEU A 19 10.78 11.15 -13.59
C LEU A 19 12.16 11.55 -13.07
N CYS A 20 12.32 11.47 -11.76
CA CYS A 20 13.62 11.54 -11.10
C CYS A 20 14.21 10.12 -11.05
N TRP A 21 15.48 9.98 -11.40
CA TRP A 21 16.19 8.71 -11.33
C TRP A 21 17.08 8.65 -10.09
N THR A 22 17.18 7.48 -9.48
CA THR A 22 18.19 7.17 -8.46
C THR A 22 19.54 6.88 -9.14
N PRO A 23 20.66 6.95 -8.40
CA PRO A 23 21.97 6.55 -8.92
C PRO A 23 22.03 5.09 -9.41
N HIS A 24 21.10 4.25 -8.95
CA HIS A 24 20.99 2.84 -9.32
C HIS A 24 20.10 2.61 -10.56
N GLY A 25 19.66 3.67 -11.24
CA GLY A 25 18.84 3.57 -12.45
C GLY A 25 17.38 3.18 -12.19
N THR A 26 16.89 3.32 -10.96
CA THR A 26 15.46 3.16 -10.62
C THR A 26 14.78 4.52 -10.48
N ILE A 27 13.45 4.58 -10.54
CA ILE A 27 12.71 5.85 -10.36
C ILE A 27 12.67 6.22 -8.87
N ASP A 28 13.09 7.45 -8.55
CA ASP A 28 12.84 8.08 -7.25
C ASP A 28 11.41 8.60 -7.22
N THR A 29 10.48 7.71 -6.85
CA THR A 29 9.04 7.97 -6.84
C THR A 29 8.69 9.16 -5.93
N GLY A 30 9.36 9.30 -4.79
CA GLY A 30 9.14 10.40 -3.86
C GLY A 30 9.47 11.77 -4.47
N LYS A 31 10.66 11.91 -5.08
CA LYS A 31 11.03 13.15 -5.77
C LYS A 31 10.16 13.42 -6.99
N SER A 32 9.88 12.39 -7.79
CA SER A 32 9.05 12.51 -8.99
C SER A 32 7.67 13.04 -8.65
N ILE A 33 7.04 12.54 -7.58
CA ILE A 33 5.71 12.99 -7.17
C ILE A 33 5.71 14.42 -6.69
N LYS A 34 6.72 14.85 -5.93
CA LYS A 34 6.84 16.26 -5.54
C LYS A 34 6.92 17.21 -6.74
N ILE A 35 7.49 16.77 -7.86
CA ILE A 35 7.45 17.53 -9.12
C ILE A 35 6.04 17.54 -9.69
N VAL A 36 5.36 16.39 -9.74
CA VAL A 36 3.96 16.27 -10.21
C VAL A 36 3.02 17.18 -9.42
N LEU A 37 3.15 17.24 -8.09
CA LEU A 37 2.30 18.05 -7.23
C LEU A 37 2.47 19.57 -7.44
N LYS A 38 3.62 19.99 -7.96
CA LYS A 38 3.90 21.39 -8.28
C LYS A 38 3.45 21.79 -9.70
N ASP A 39 3.04 20.83 -10.53
CA ASP A 39 2.61 21.11 -11.90
C ASP A 39 1.14 21.55 -11.95
N ASP A 40 0.91 22.86 -12.13
CA ASP A 40 -0.43 23.44 -12.21
C ASP A 40 -1.22 23.03 -13.47
N ARG A 41 -0.59 22.41 -14.47
CA ARG A 41 -1.30 21.79 -15.60
C ARG A 41 -2.08 20.55 -15.17
N ILE A 42 -1.72 19.94 -14.04
CA ILE A 42 -2.44 18.81 -13.44
C ILE A 42 -3.50 19.37 -12.51
N SER A 43 -4.75 18.94 -12.73
CA SER A 43 -5.87 19.43 -11.94
C SER A 43 -5.64 19.22 -10.45
N ILE A 44 -6.07 20.20 -9.64
CA ILE A 44 -5.92 20.17 -8.19
C ILE A 44 -6.53 18.90 -7.56
N ILE A 45 -7.62 18.39 -8.14
CA ILE A 45 -8.26 17.13 -7.74
C ILE A 45 -7.31 15.94 -7.93
N ARG A 46 -6.62 15.85 -9.08
CA ARG A 46 -5.68 14.74 -9.35
C ARG A 46 -4.44 14.82 -8.48
N ARG A 47 -3.90 16.03 -8.30
CA ARG A 47 -2.77 16.28 -7.37
C ARG A 47 -3.14 15.90 -5.95
N TYR A 48 -4.33 16.28 -5.48
CA TYR A 48 -4.81 15.93 -4.15
C TYR A 48 -4.88 14.41 -3.96
N LYS A 49 -5.50 13.67 -4.89
CA LYS A 49 -5.55 12.20 -4.83
C LYS A 49 -4.16 11.58 -4.78
N LEU A 50 -3.24 12.06 -5.61
CA LEU A 50 -1.87 11.55 -5.64
C LEU A 50 -1.17 11.80 -4.30
N ALA A 51 -1.30 13.01 -3.75
CA ALA A 51 -0.75 13.33 -2.43
C ALA A 51 -1.34 12.42 -1.34
N SER A 52 -2.64 12.12 -1.40
CA SER A 52 -3.32 11.18 -0.49
C SER A 52 -2.81 9.75 -0.58
N VAL A 53 -2.60 9.22 -1.79
CA VAL A 53 -2.05 7.86 -2.00
C VAL A 53 -0.64 7.73 -1.43
N TYR A 54 0.14 8.80 -1.48
CA TYR A 54 1.51 8.84 -0.98
C TYR A 54 1.61 9.39 0.44
N CYS A 55 0.48 9.68 1.10
CA CYS A 55 0.41 10.24 2.45
C CYS A 55 1.30 11.46 2.67
N LEU A 56 1.36 12.37 1.69
CA LEU A 56 2.13 13.61 1.76
C LEU A 56 1.36 14.69 2.53
N GLU A 57 1.27 14.53 3.85
CA GLU A 57 0.38 15.27 4.76
C GLU A 57 0.37 16.79 4.54
N ASP A 58 1.54 17.41 4.39
CA ASP A 58 1.67 18.86 4.17
C ASP A 58 1.10 19.29 2.80
N ASP A 59 1.44 18.56 1.74
CA ASP A 59 0.92 18.81 0.39
C ASP A 59 -0.60 18.60 0.35
N ILE A 60 -1.13 17.59 1.05
CA ILE A 60 -2.57 17.33 1.14
C ILE A 60 -3.28 18.53 1.77
N ARG A 61 -2.78 19.06 2.90
CA ARG A 61 -3.35 20.25 3.57
C ARG A 61 -3.32 21.49 2.68
N GLU A 62 -2.20 21.71 2.00
CA GLU A 62 -2.03 22.85 1.10
C GLU A 62 -3.02 22.77 -0.07
N LEU A 63 -3.08 21.62 -0.74
CA LEU A 63 -3.98 21.37 -1.87
C LEU A 63 -5.44 21.47 -1.45
N TRP A 64 -5.81 20.93 -0.28
CA TRP A 64 -7.16 21.05 0.26
C TRP A 64 -7.54 22.52 0.45
N THR A 65 -6.67 23.31 1.06
CA THR A 65 -6.90 24.74 1.33
C THR A 65 -7.09 25.54 0.05
N LYS A 66 -6.31 25.26 -1.00
CA LYS A 66 -6.42 25.90 -2.31
C LYS A 66 -7.65 25.44 -3.12
N MET A 67 -8.23 24.29 -2.78
CA MET A 67 -9.35 23.72 -3.53
C MET A 67 -10.66 24.47 -3.31
N SER A 68 -11.38 24.75 -4.39
CA SER A 68 -12.68 25.43 -4.32
C SER A 68 -13.74 24.57 -3.61
N PRO A 69 -14.76 25.19 -2.99
CA PRO A 69 -15.84 24.44 -2.33
C PRO A 69 -16.55 23.44 -3.25
N ALA A 70 -16.74 23.79 -4.52
CA ALA A 70 -17.34 22.91 -5.53
C ALA A 70 -16.50 21.66 -5.76
N CYS A 71 -15.16 21.80 -5.83
CA CYS A 71 -14.27 20.65 -5.97
C CYS A 71 -14.21 19.81 -4.68
N ARG A 72 -14.21 20.43 -3.50
CA ARG A 72 -14.21 19.70 -2.21
C ARG A 72 -15.46 18.84 -2.04
N LYS A 73 -16.63 19.32 -2.50
CA LYS A 73 -17.89 18.56 -2.46
C LYS A 73 -17.79 17.20 -3.16
N LEU A 74 -16.94 17.08 -4.18
CA LEU A 74 -16.73 15.83 -4.92
C LEU A 74 -16.11 14.71 -4.08
N PHE A 75 -15.43 15.04 -2.98
CA PHE A 75 -14.84 14.08 -2.05
C PHE A 75 -15.80 13.63 -0.94
N TYR A 76 -16.95 14.31 -0.81
CA TYR A 76 -18.03 13.95 0.12
C TYR A 76 -19.16 13.17 -0.56
N ASP A 77 -19.33 13.32 -1.87
CA ASP A 77 -20.41 12.69 -2.62
C ASP A 77 -20.12 11.22 -2.94
N LYS A 78 -20.76 10.30 -2.20
CA LYS A 78 -20.64 8.83 -2.34
C LYS A 78 -20.86 8.30 -3.77
N ASN A 79 -21.54 9.05 -4.65
CA ASN A 79 -21.80 8.64 -6.03
C ASN A 79 -20.77 9.18 -7.03
N SER A 80 -19.85 10.02 -6.58
CA SER A 80 -18.85 10.62 -7.44
C SER A 80 -17.79 9.59 -7.85
N LYS A 81 -17.59 9.40 -9.15
CA LYS A 81 -16.46 8.60 -9.70
C LYS A 81 -15.09 9.15 -9.28
N VAL A 82 -15.03 10.38 -8.75
CA VAL A 82 -13.82 10.94 -8.14
C VAL A 82 -13.42 10.13 -6.88
N LEU A 83 -14.34 9.45 -6.22
CA LEU A 83 -14.12 8.70 -4.97
C LEU A 83 -13.42 7.36 -5.09
N GLN A 84 -13.02 6.89 -6.29
CA GLN A 84 -12.36 5.57 -6.43
C GLN A 84 -11.02 5.43 -5.68
N ASN A 85 -10.64 6.42 -4.86
CA ASN A 85 -9.47 6.37 -4.01
C ASN A 85 -9.88 6.60 -2.55
N ASP A 86 -10.04 5.51 -1.78
CA ASP A 86 -10.46 5.60 -0.39
C ASP A 86 -9.45 6.34 0.50
N LEU A 87 -8.17 6.39 0.10
CA LEU A 87 -7.15 7.15 0.83
C LEU A 87 -7.42 8.65 0.71
N ALA A 88 -7.82 9.13 -0.46
CA ALA A 88 -8.23 10.52 -0.66
C ALA A 88 -9.50 10.87 0.14
N VAL A 89 -10.43 9.92 0.26
CA VAL A 89 -11.61 10.08 1.13
C VAL A 89 -11.18 10.15 2.59
N TYR A 90 -10.42 9.19 3.06
CA TYR A 90 -9.86 9.16 4.43
C TYR A 90 -9.21 10.51 4.79
N TRP A 91 -8.29 10.98 3.95
CA TRP A 91 -7.57 12.22 4.18
C TRP A 91 -8.48 13.45 4.21
N THR A 92 -9.52 13.47 3.39
CA THR A 92 -10.52 14.54 3.37
C THR A 92 -11.22 14.66 4.71
N TYR A 93 -11.72 13.55 5.25
CA TYR A 93 -12.40 13.56 6.54
C TYR A 93 -11.44 13.78 7.71
N TYR A 94 -10.22 13.25 7.62
CA TYR A 94 -9.18 13.48 8.61
C TYR A 94 -8.83 14.97 8.74
N ILE A 95 -8.57 15.65 7.62
CA ILE A 95 -8.20 17.08 7.60
C ILE A 95 -9.36 17.98 8.01
N ASP A 96 -10.59 17.64 7.63
CA ASP A 96 -11.78 18.39 8.05
C ASP A 96 -12.20 18.12 9.51
N GLY A 97 -11.49 17.26 10.25
CA GLY A 97 -11.82 16.91 11.64
C GLY A 97 -13.13 16.13 11.77
N LYS A 98 -13.52 15.41 10.72
CA LYS A 98 -14.78 14.64 10.63
C LYS A 98 -14.55 13.14 10.57
N ILE A 99 -13.39 12.69 11.05
CA ILE A 99 -13.04 11.27 11.00
C ILE A 99 -14.00 10.40 11.82
N ASP A 100 -14.67 10.99 12.81
CA ASP A 100 -15.68 10.33 13.64
C ASP A 100 -16.89 9.83 12.83
N LEU A 101 -17.13 10.40 11.64
CA LEU A 101 -18.15 9.88 10.71
C LEU A 101 -17.81 8.48 10.17
N PHE A 102 -16.58 8.02 10.38
CA PHE A 102 -16.11 6.67 10.11
C PHE A 102 -16.04 5.78 11.36
N GLU A 103 -16.48 6.22 12.55
CA GLU A 103 -16.40 5.43 13.80
C GLU A 103 -16.93 4.00 13.64
N HIS A 104 -18.05 3.82 12.94
CA HIS A 104 -18.62 2.49 12.67
C HIS A 104 -17.75 1.58 11.79
N ARG A 105 -16.77 2.15 11.07
CA ARG A 105 -15.81 1.45 10.18
C ARG A 105 -14.41 1.36 10.79
N ILE A 106 -14.09 2.22 11.75
CA ILE A 106 -12.79 2.23 12.41
C ILE A 106 -12.82 1.19 13.54
N GLN A 107 -12.27 0.01 13.26
CA GLN A 107 -11.99 -0.96 14.30
C GLN A 107 -10.63 -0.63 14.94
N GLY A 108 -10.65 0.16 16.01
CA GLY A 108 -9.44 0.59 16.72
C GLY A 108 -9.10 2.05 16.46
N SER A 109 -7.90 2.35 15.98
CA SER A 109 -7.48 3.73 15.73
C SER A 109 -7.63 4.18 14.29
N VAL A 110 -7.69 5.48 14.11
CA VAL A 110 -7.70 6.16 12.81
C VAL A 110 -6.49 5.77 11.95
N ASN A 111 -5.34 5.48 12.55
CA ASN A 111 -4.15 5.04 11.83
C ASN A 111 -4.27 3.57 11.38
N LYS A 112 -4.87 2.69 12.18
CA LYS A 112 -5.18 1.30 11.75
C LYS A 112 -6.11 1.29 10.54
N TYR A 113 -7.17 2.09 10.58
CA TYR A 113 -8.08 2.21 9.44
C TYR A 113 -7.39 2.75 8.18
N GLY A 114 -6.55 3.79 8.32
CA GLY A 114 -5.73 4.28 7.20
C GLY A 114 -4.79 3.21 6.63
N LEU A 115 -4.21 2.39 7.51
CA LEU A 115 -3.36 1.28 7.11
C LEU A 115 -4.14 0.22 6.32
N GLU A 116 -5.32 -0.19 6.78
CA GLU A 116 -6.20 -1.12 6.04
C GLU A 116 -6.52 -0.61 4.63
N LEU A 117 -6.88 0.67 4.49
CA LEU A 117 -7.11 1.29 3.18
C LEU A 117 -5.86 1.28 2.29
N ALA A 118 -4.68 1.49 2.88
CA ALA A 118 -3.42 1.43 2.16
C ALA A 118 -3.14 0.02 1.62
N PHE A 119 -3.45 -1.02 2.41
CA PHE A 119 -3.35 -2.41 1.98
C PHE A 119 -4.35 -2.74 0.87
N ILE A 120 -5.62 -2.39 1.02
CA ILE A 120 -6.65 -2.62 0.00
C ILE A 120 -6.26 -2.00 -1.34
N GLN A 121 -5.61 -0.84 -1.31
CA GLN A 121 -5.14 -0.15 -2.52
C GLN A 121 -3.73 -0.55 -2.97
N GLY A 122 -3.03 -1.44 -2.26
CA GLY A 122 -1.64 -1.82 -2.56
C GLY A 122 -0.65 -0.65 -2.50
N SER A 123 -0.93 0.41 -1.72
CA SER A 123 -0.06 1.58 -1.61
C SER A 123 1.02 1.37 -0.55
N LYS A 124 2.18 0.89 -0.96
CA LYS A 124 3.40 0.80 -0.13
C LYS A 124 3.73 2.09 0.65
N PRO A 125 3.77 3.30 0.03
CA PRO A 125 4.09 4.51 0.76
C PRO A 125 3.05 4.84 1.83
N ALA A 126 1.75 4.66 1.56
CA ALA A 126 0.71 4.88 2.56
C ALA A 126 0.80 3.87 3.71
N ALA A 127 1.03 2.59 3.39
CA ALA A 127 1.13 1.56 4.41
C ALA A 127 2.30 1.81 5.36
N LEU A 128 3.48 2.18 4.82
CA LEU A 128 4.64 2.54 5.63
C LEU A 128 4.37 3.78 6.49
N TYR A 129 3.70 4.78 5.94
CA TYR A 129 3.32 5.99 6.67
C TYR A 129 2.42 5.66 7.87
N PHE A 130 1.33 4.91 7.67
CA PHE A 130 0.42 4.59 8.77
C PHE A 130 1.03 3.63 9.79
N LEU A 131 1.83 2.66 9.34
CA LEU A 131 2.55 1.74 10.23
C LEU A 131 3.49 2.48 11.20
N GLN A 132 4.15 3.54 10.74
CA GLN A 132 4.99 4.40 11.59
C GLN A 132 4.19 5.20 12.62
N LYS A 133 2.90 5.46 12.36
CA LYS A 133 2.01 6.17 13.28
C LYS A 133 1.28 5.26 14.27
N LEU A 134 1.42 3.94 14.14
CA LEU A 134 0.93 2.99 15.14
C LEU A 134 1.85 2.97 16.36
N ASN A 135 1.25 2.94 17.55
CA ASN A 135 1.99 2.66 18.78
C ASN A 135 2.38 1.17 18.86
N ASP A 136 3.23 0.81 19.82
CA ASP A 136 3.79 -0.54 19.90
C ASP A 136 2.73 -1.61 20.19
N ALA A 137 1.70 -1.31 20.99
CA ALA A 137 0.60 -2.23 21.26
C ALA A 137 -0.25 -2.48 20.00
N GLU A 138 -0.56 -1.41 19.26
CA GLU A 138 -1.28 -1.51 17.99
C GLU A 138 -0.49 -2.28 16.94
N ARG A 139 0.82 -2.06 16.88
CA ARG A 139 1.71 -2.75 15.94
C ARG A 139 1.83 -4.23 16.30
N TYR A 140 1.95 -4.55 17.58
CA TYR A 140 1.97 -5.93 18.05
C TYR A 140 0.66 -6.65 17.72
N GLU A 141 -0.49 -6.04 18.02
CA GLU A 141 -1.80 -6.60 17.67
C GLU A 141 -1.98 -6.77 16.16
N LEU A 142 -1.55 -5.78 15.37
CA LEU A 142 -1.57 -5.85 13.91
C LEU A 142 -0.79 -7.07 13.41
N PHE A 143 0.40 -7.34 13.98
CA PHE A 143 1.20 -8.49 13.58
C PHE A 143 0.63 -9.82 14.05
N GLU A 144 -0.02 -9.87 15.22
CA GLU A 144 -0.71 -11.08 15.68
C GLU A 144 -1.97 -11.39 14.85
N LYS A 145 -2.74 -10.36 14.49
CA LYS A 145 -3.99 -10.48 13.73
C LYS A 145 -3.81 -10.22 12.23
N TYR A 146 -2.57 -10.16 11.77
CA TYR A 146 -2.19 -9.69 10.43
C TYR A 146 -3.08 -10.31 9.35
N PHE A 147 -3.32 -11.62 9.41
CA PHE A 147 -4.09 -12.29 8.37
C PHE A 147 -5.61 -12.20 8.52
N GLU A 148 -6.15 -11.88 9.70
CA GLU A 148 -7.57 -11.54 9.83
C GLU A 148 -7.87 -10.23 9.11
N TYR A 149 -6.95 -9.26 9.23
CA TYR A 149 -7.05 -7.97 8.54
C TYR A 149 -6.76 -8.08 7.04
N PHE A 150 -5.83 -8.95 6.65
CA PHE A 150 -5.32 -9.01 5.26
C PHE A 150 -5.88 -10.17 4.43
N GLY A 151 -6.61 -11.11 5.04
CA GLY A 151 -7.37 -12.20 4.39
C GLY A 151 -8.07 -11.78 3.07
N PRO A 152 -8.91 -10.72 3.12
CA PRO A 152 -9.59 -10.19 1.93
C PRO A 152 -8.65 -9.56 0.90
N VAL A 153 -7.55 -8.93 1.36
CA VAL A 153 -6.51 -8.36 0.50
C VAL A 153 -5.79 -9.48 -0.27
N TYR A 154 -5.56 -10.64 0.34
CA TYR A 154 -4.98 -11.81 -0.33
C TYR A 154 -5.88 -12.38 -1.42
N ALA A 155 -7.19 -12.48 -1.17
CA ALA A 155 -8.15 -12.92 -2.19
C ALA A 155 -8.19 -11.98 -3.40
N HIS A 156 -8.00 -10.68 -3.17
CA HIS A 156 -7.94 -9.67 -4.22
C HIS A 156 -6.58 -9.66 -4.95
N ALA A 157 -5.48 -9.88 -4.22
CA ALA A 157 -4.11 -9.86 -4.75
C ALA A 157 -3.73 -11.16 -5.49
N LEU A 158 -4.39 -12.30 -5.22
CA LEU A 158 -4.29 -13.50 -6.05
C LEU A 158 -4.93 -13.30 -7.45
N ASN A 159 -5.82 -12.30 -7.59
CA ASN A 159 -6.51 -11.96 -8.83
C ASN A 159 -5.99 -10.67 -9.50
N ALA A 160 -5.07 -9.93 -8.86
CA ALA A 160 -4.60 -8.62 -9.36
C ALA A 160 -3.11 -8.36 -9.03
N ARG A 161 -2.39 -7.76 -9.99
CA ARG A 161 -1.04 -7.14 -9.92
C ARG A 161 -0.21 -7.49 -8.66
N SER A 162 0.37 -8.71 -8.64
CA SER A 162 1.04 -9.32 -7.48
C SER A 162 2.30 -8.58 -7.00
N GLU A 163 2.97 -7.84 -7.87
CA GLU A 163 4.26 -7.17 -7.58
C GLU A 163 4.17 -6.14 -6.43
N HIS A 164 3.14 -5.29 -6.40
CA HIS A 164 3.00 -4.24 -5.37
C HIS A 164 2.74 -4.82 -3.98
N TYR A 165 2.09 -5.99 -3.92
CA TYR A 165 1.80 -6.68 -2.67
C TYR A 165 3.01 -7.41 -2.12
N ALA A 166 3.81 -8.05 -2.99
CA ALA A 166 5.08 -8.67 -2.58
C ALA A 166 6.00 -7.66 -1.88
N ASP A 167 6.10 -6.48 -2.47
CA ASP A 167 6.96 -5.39 -2.04
C ASP A 167 6.50 -4.74 -0.70
N LEU A 168 5.19 -4.78 -0.45
CA LEU A 168 4.56 -4.35 0.80
C LEU A 168 4.72 -5.40 1.90
N ILE A 169 4.42 -6.67 1.60
CA ILE A 169 4.60 -7.82 2.51
C ILE A 169 6.06 -7.91 2.95
N TYR A 170 6.99 -7.78 2.02
CA TYR A 170 8.44 -7.70 2.29
C TYR A 170 8.76 -6.61 3.32
N GLY A 171 8.24 -5.40 3.10
CA GLY A 171 8.45 -4.27 4.00
C GLY A 171 7.90 -4.49 5.41
N LEU A 172 6.91 -5.35 5.58
CA LEU A 172 6.30 -5.64 6.87
C LEU A 172 7.06 -6.74 7.60
N LEU A 173 7.40 -7.83 6.90
CA LEU A 173 8.19 -8.92 7.46
C LEU A 173 9.53 -8.44 8.03
N ILE A 174 10.26 -7.57 7.32
CA ILE A 174 11.55 -7.06 7.81
C ILE A 174 11.43 -6.17 9.06
N ARG A 175 10.22 -5.70 9.39
CA ARG A 175 9.94 -4.89 10.59
C ARG A 175 9.41 -5.71 11.77
N MET A 176 9.05 -6.96 11.54
CA MET A 176 8.63 -7.89 12.58
C MET A 176 9.85 -8.47 13.29
N ASP A 177 9.71 -8.77 14.58
CA ASP A 177 10.70 -9.60 15.28
C ASP A 177 10.64 -11.07 14.82
N GLU A 178 11.63 -11.87 15.23
CA GLU A 178 11.73 -13.28 14.82
C GLU A 178 10.49 -14.10 15.21
N LYS A 179 9.97 -13.90 16.42
CA LYS A 179 8.81 -14.65 16.93
C LYS A 179 7.56 -14.32 16.11
N GLN A 180 7.37 -13.05 15.79
CA GLN A 180 6.28 -12.57 14.93
C GLN A 180 6.40 -13.13 13.52
N ARG A 181 7.60 -13.08 12.91
CA ARG A 181 7.84 -13.65 11.58
C ARG A 181 7.56 -15.15 11.54
N LEU A 182 8.07 -15.92 12.51
CA LEU A 182 7.85 -17.36 12.58
C LEU A 182 6.36 -17.70 12.64
N ARG A 183 5.58 -16.99 13.47
CA ARG A 183 4.14 -17.22 13.57
C ARG A 183 3.40 -16.88 12.27
N VAL A 184 3.82 -15.82 11.60
CA VAL A 184 3.33 -15.45 10.27
C VAL A 184 3.63 -16.56 9.24
N PHE A 185 4.83 -17.14 9.27
CA PHE A 185 5.20 -18.26 8.41
C PHE A 185 4.46 -19.56 8.73
N GLU A 186 4.28 -19.92 10.01
CA GLU A 186 3.51 -21.10 10.42
C GLU A 186 2.09 -21.09 9.86
N LEU A 187 1.46 -19.93 9.85
CA LEU A 187 0.08 -19.81 9.43
C LEU A 187 -0.06 -19.62 7.90
N HIS A 188 0.95 -19.01 7.24
CA HIS A 188 0.78 -18.50 5.88
C HIS A 188 1.99 -18.63 4.95
N ALA A 189 2.93 -19.53 5.26
CA ALA A 189 4.11 -19.77 4.44
C ALA A 189 3.77 -19.86 2.94
N TYR A 190 2.75 -20.66 2.57
CA TYR A 190 2.35 -20.83 1.16
C TYR A 190 2.13 -19.50 0.42
N ILE A 191 1.33 -18.59 0.99
CA ILE A 191 0.98 -17.31 0.35
C ILE A 191 2.24 -16.45 0.21
N ILE A 192 3.01 -16.36 1.30
CA ILE A 192 4.24 -15.56 1.33
C ILE A 192 5.23 -16.06 0.28
N PHE A 193 5.38 -17.37 0.14
CA PHE A 193 6.24 -17.96 -0.87
C PHE A 193 5.75 -17.76 -2.30
N VAL A 194 4.44 -17.82 -2.57
CA VAL A 194 3.91 -17.52 -3.92
C VAL A 194 4.36 -16.13 -4.38
N TYR A 195 4.31 -15.13 -3.50
CA TYR A 195 4.79 -13.78 -3.82
C TYR A 195 6.31 -13.69 -3.99
N PHE A 196 7.09 -14.37 -3.14
CA PHE A 196 8.56 -14.33 -3.24
C PHE A 196 9.11 -15.15 -4.41
N VAL A 197 8.39 -16.16 -4.88
CA VAL A 197 8.73 -16.91 -6.09
C VAL A 197 8.48 -16.08 -7.35
N GLU A 198 7.40 -15.28 -7.38
CA GLU A 198 7.12 -14.35 -8.47
C GLU A 198 8.02 -13.10 -8.43
N TYR A 199 8.56 -12.75 -7.27
CA TYR A 199 9.40 -11.57 -7.07
C TYR A 199 10.56 -11.85 -6.10
N PRO A 200 11.70 -12.36 -6.61
CA PRO A 200 12.81 -12.73 -5.75
C PRO A 200 13.46 -11.48 -5.14
N PHE A 201 13.28 -11.29 -3.83
CA PHE A 201 14.12 -10.40 -3.04
C PHE A 201 15.27 -11.24 -2.48
N ASP A 202 16.43 -11.22 -3.13
CA ASP A 202 17.54 -12.16 -2.90
C ASP A 202 17.88 -12.41 -1.41
N GLN A 203 17.95 -11.36 -0.59
CA GLN A 203 18.26 -11.48 0.84
C GLN A 203 17.12 -12.08 1.69
N LEU A 204 15.86 -11.81 1.32
CA LEU A 204 14.73 -12.33 2.07
C LEU A 204 14.33 -13.71 1.62
N LEU A 205 14.52 -14.06 0.36
CA LEU A 205 14.29 -15.44 -0.07
C LEU A 205 15.13 -16.39 0.79
N GLU A 206 16.39 -16.02 1.06
CA GLU A 206 17.27 -16.79 1.94
C GLU A 206 16.82 -16.79 3.40
N MET A 207 16.43 -15.63 3.98
CA MET A 207 15.85 -15.58 5.32
C MET A 207 14.54 -16.38 5.43
N THR A 208 13.65 -16.22 4.46
CA THR A 208 12.33 -16.83 4.37
C THR A 208 12.44 -18.34 4.19
N LEU A 209 13.36 -18.82 3.34
CA LEU A 209 13.64 -20.25 3.21
C LEU A 209 14.24 -20.81 4.51
N ASN A 210 15.12 -20.06 5.19
CA ASN A 210 15.73 -20.54 6.43
C ASN A 210 14.78 -20.57 7.63
N GLU A 211 13.92 -19.57 7.79
CA GLU A 211 12.93 -19.51 8.86
C GLU A 211 11.75 -20.46 8.55
N ALA A 212 11.25 -20.45 7.31
CA ALA A 212 10.04 -21.19 6.97
C ALA A 212 10.27 -22.65 6.56
N LYS A 213 11.50 -23.14 6.32
CA LYS A 213 11.74 -24.57 6.04
C LYS A 213 11.18 -25.51 7.12
N TYR A 214 11.02 -25.01 8.34
CA TYR A 214 10.44 -25.74 9.47
C TYR A 214 8.91 -25.56 9.59
N CYS A 215 8.33 -24.59 8.88
CA CYS A 215 6.92 -24.20 8.96
C CYS A 215 6.10 -24.66 7.74
N ILE A 216 6.74 -25.01 6.62
CA ILE A 216 6.04 -25.40 5.39
C ILE A 216 5.63 -26.88 5.48
N SER A 217 4.33 -27.18 5.40
CA SER A 217 3.83 -28.54 5.26
C SER A 217 4.26 -29.18 3.94
N ASP A 218 4.34 -30.51 3.87
CA ASP A 218 4.77 -31.20 2.64
C ASP A 218 3.83 -30.91 1.45
N GLU A 219 2.55 -30.68 1.71
CA GLU A 219 1.58 -30.22 0.71
C GLU A 219 1.92 -28.83 0.17
N CYS A 220 2.30 -27.89 1.04
CA CYS A 220 2.74 -26.56 0.63
C CYS A 220 4.04 -26.62 -0.16
N LYS A 221 5.00 -27.49 0.22
CA LYS A 221 6.25 -27.71 -0.55
C LYS A 221 5.94 -28.19 -1.96
N ASN A 222 5.07 -29.18 -2.09
CA ASN A 222 4.68 -29.73 -3.39
C ASN A 222 3.99 -28.68 -4.27
N ALA A 223 3.09 -27.88 -3.70
CA ALA A 223 2.45 -26.78 -4.42
C ALA A 223 3.46 -25.71 -4.86
N LEU A 224 4.44 -25.39 -4.01
CA LEU A 224 5.51 -24.46 -4.35
C LEU A 224 6.37 -24.97 -5.50
N ILE A 225 6.77 -26.25 -5.45
CA ILE A 225 7.56 -26.90 -6.49
C ILE A 225 6.79 -26.87 -7.82
N LEU A 226 5.50 -27.22 -7.82
CA LEU A 226 4.68 -27.17 -9.03
C LEU A 226 4.57 -25.74 -9.60
N LYS A 227 4.46 -24.72 -8.74
CA LYS A 227 4.42 -23.32 -9.15
C LYS A 227 5.77 -22.87 -9.72
N ILE A 228 6.89 -23.20 -9.07
CA ILE A 228 8.24 -22.89 -9.56
C ILE A 228 8.50 -23.55 -10.91
N LEU A 229 8.10 -24.82 -11.08
CA LEU A 229 8.25 -25.56 -12.34
C LEU A 229 7.35 -25.04 -13.47
N SER A 230 6.37 -24.19 -13.15
CA SER A 230 5.45 -23.58 -14.12
C SER A 230 5.87 -22.17 -14.58
N LEU A 231 6.91 -21.59 -13.99
CA LEU A 231 7.53 -20.32 -14.40
C LEU A 231 8.56 -20.55 -15.51
#